data_AF-K0TLG0-F1
#
_entry.id   AF-K0TLG0-F1
#
_cell.length_a   1.000
_cell.length_b   1.000
_cell.length_c   1.000
_cell.angle_alpha   90.00
_cell.angle_beta   90.00
_cell.angle_gamma   90.00
#
_symmetry.space_group_name_H-M   'P 1'
#
loop_
_entity.id
_entity.type
_entity.pdbx_description
1 polymer ?
#
loop_
_entity_poly.entity_id
_entity_poly.type
_entity_poly.pdbx_seq_one_letter_code
_entity_poly.pdbx_strand_id
1 'polypeptide(L)'
;MRGLRTFAVSLLAASIAINTWFLLKFSSATLGNCPPQLNQTLLLDAPLPKTKSARPGKLADGCYHVFIDAVFSSVYGPEQLRDARDFCIFAFEPNPSHMKRQLELKKAYLEMGWRYHFIPAGLSDKKTRLTFYKVGDQLGYSAVPKAECQMDRSKCPPRHIVPSYRLSDWIEEEVSGRILPPQAFGGKGYVTGPRVSIKLDVEMLEWLVIPDLFSSGVLCREVDALMGEFHQQWHLYPVTFENINKDGSNWTLHNATEAEGLAKAMIGMVNRNAHCKTRLDMRDDESYISDGFPLPGEAGHGA
;
A
#
# COMPACT_ATOMS: atom_id res chain seq x y z
N MET A 1 -25.97 46.47 18.48
CA MET A 1 -26.64 45.15 18.47
C MET A 1 -26.32 44.46 17.15
N ARG A 2 -25.74 43.25 17.24
CA ARG A 2 -25.73 42.08 16.30
C ARG A 2 -26.07 42.34 14.81
N GLY A 3 -25.31 41.86 13.83
CA GLY A 3 -24.19 40.93 13.88
C GLY A 3 -23.56 40.70 12.49
N LEU A 4 -22.29 40.33 12.52
CA LEU A 4 -21.53 39.81 11.38
C LEU A 4 -22.16 38.51 10.86
N ARG A 5 -22.28 38.38 9.54
CA ARG A 5 -22.38 37.09 8.86
C ARG A 5 -21.09 36.85 8.08
N THR A 6 -20.21 36.08 8.69
CA THR A 6 -19.06 35.44 8.06
C THR A 6 -19.59 34.29 7.22
N PHE A 7 -19.44 34.37 5.89
CA PHE A 7 -19.51 33.20 5.02
C PHE A 7 -18.11 32.57 4.99
N ALA A 8 -17.93 31.49 5.74
CA ALA A 8 -16.79 30.61 5.55
C ALA A 8 -17.20 29.54 4.53
N VAL A 9 -16.68 29.64 3.31
CA VAL A 9 -16.68 28.54 2.34
C VAL A 9 -15.41 27.73 2.62
N SER A 10 -15.55 26.63 3.35
CA SER A 10 -14.48 25.65 3.48
C SER A 10 -14.40 24.82 2.19
N LEU A 11 -13.52 25.20 1.27
CA LEU A 11 -12.98 24.31 0.26
C LEU A 11 -11.92 23.42 0.93
N LEU A 12 -12.32 22.23 1.36
CA LEU A 12 -11.41 21.13 1.65
C LEU A 12 -11.41 20.22 0.42
N ALA A 13 -10.49 20.46 -0.50
CA ALA A 13 -10.09 19.49 -1.50
C ALA A 13 -9.05 18.57 -0.82
N ALA A 14 -9.53 17.46 -0.25
CA ALA A 14 -8.67 16.33 0.05
C ALA A 14 -8.52 15.54 -1.26
N SER A 15 -7.33 15.61 -1.83
CA SER A 15 -6.95 14.82 -2.99
C SER A 15 -6.62 13.42 -2.53
N ILE A 16 -7.16 12.48 -3.28
CA ILE A 16 -7.13 11.03 -3.08
C ILE A 16 -5.90 10.48 -3.81
N ALA A 17 -5.09 9.63 -3.19
CA ALA A 17 -3.87 9.15 -3.81
C ALA A 17 -3.60 7.65 -3.58
N ILE A 18 -4.06 6.81 -4.52
CA ILE A 18 -3.60 5.42 -4.66
C ILE A 18 -2.09 5.39 -4.55
N ASN A 19 -1.58 4.71 -3.52
CA ASN A 19 -0.41 3.85 -3.68
C ASN A 19 -0.44 2.74 -2.61
N THR A 20 -0.67 1.49 -3.04
CA THR A 20 -0.49 0.35 -2.15
C THR A 20 0.96 -0.16 -2.21
N TRP A 21 1.68 -0.09 -1.09
CA TRP A 21 3.05 -0.60 -0.99
C TRP A 21 3.08 -1.81 -0.07
N PHE A 22 3.54 -2.96 -0.59
CA PHE A 22 3.84 -4.12 0.22
C PHE A 22 5.31 -4.09 0.53
N LEU A 23 5.64 -4.08 1.83
CA LEU A 23 7.01 -4.23 2.26
C LEU A 23 7.20 -5.59 2.90
N LEU A 24 7.92 -6.46 2.21
CA LEU A 24 8.32 -7.77 2.70
C LEU A 24 9.82 -7.74 3.04
N LYS A 25 10.19 -7.78 4.32
CA LYS A 25 11.62 -7.94 4.65
C LYS A 25 12.02 -9.41 4.48
N PHE A 26 12.67 -9.70 3.37
CA PHE A 26 13.40 -10.95 3.14
C PHE A 26 14.88 -10.61 2.96
N SER A 27 15.83 -11.16 3.71
CA SER A 27 17.21 -11.22 3.20
C SER A 27 17.31 -12.31 2.13
N SER A 28 18.29 -12.24 1.24
CA SER A 28 18.75 -13.36 0.43
C SER A 28 20.15 -13.10 -0.08
N ALA A 29 21.12 -13.88 0.46
CA ALA A 29 22.53 -13.89 0.08
C ALA A 29 22.84 -14.75 -1.16
N THR A 30 21.83 -15.46 -1.70
CA THR A 30 21.95 -16.11 -2.99
C THR A 30 21.37 -15.18 -4.05
N LEU A 31 22.20 -14.77 -5.01
CA LEU A 31 21.97 -13.81 -6.10
C LEU A 31 20.77 -14.10 -7.04
N GLY A 32 19.78 -14.93 -6.69
CA GLY A 32 18.78 -15.44 -7.65
C GLY A 32 17.31 -15.53 -7.25
N ASN A 33 16.90 -15.46 -5.96
CA ASN A 33 15.55 -15.95 -5.59
C ASN A 33 14.62 -14.91 -4.94
N CYS A 34 14.46 -13.73 -5.55
CA CYS A 34 13.10 -13.20 -5.72
C CYS A 34 12.68 -13.67 -7.11
N PRO A 35 11.67 -14.55 -7.26
CA PRO A 35 11.40 -15.14 -8.56
C PRO A 35 11.21 -14.03 -9.61
N PRO A 36 11.79 -14.20 -10.82
CA PRO A 36 11.41 -13.35 -11.93
C PRO A 36 9.91 -13.53 -12.15
N GLN A 37 9.22 -12.42 -12.37
CA GLN A 37 7.78 -12.37 -12.59
C GLN A 37 7.32 -13.40 -13.63
N LEU A 38 6.08 -13.85 -13.47
CA LEU A 38 5.18 -14.24 -14.57
C LEU A 38 5.52 -13.46 -15.85
N ASN A 39 6.09 -14.14 -16.85
CA ASN A 39 6.20 -13.74 -18.27
C ASN A 39 6.12 -12.22 -18.56
N GLN A 40 6.99 -11.43 -17.96
CA GLN A 40 7.33 -10.10 -18.48
C GLN A 40 8.77 -10.15 -18.97
N THR A 41 8.94 -10.55 -20.22
CA THR A 41 10.20 -10.47 -20.94
C THR A 41 10.55 -9.00 -21.16
N LEU A 42 11.42 -8.43 -20.33
CA LEU A 42 12.22 -7.26 -20.70
C LEU A 42 13.50 -7.20 -19.88
N LEU A 43 14.61 -7.14 -20.63
CA LEU A 43 16.01 -7.11 -20.22
C LEU A 43 16.31 -6.20 -19.02
N LEU A 44 17.27 -6.63 -18.18
CA LEU A 44 18.57 -5.96 -17.97
C LEU A 44 19.36 -6.70 -16.88
N ASP A 45 20.30 -7.57 -17.29
CA ASP A 45 21.37 -8.06 -16.43
C ASP A 45 22.46 -6.98 -16.33
N ALA A 46 22.40 -6.15 -15.30
CA ALA A 46 23.48 -5.23 -14.96
C ALA A 46 24.21 -5.72 -13.70
N PRO A 47 25.55 -5.82 -13.70
CA PRO A 47 26.30 -6.25 -12.53
C PRO A 47 26.18 -5.23 -11.40
N LEU A 48 26.02 -5.73 -10.16
CA LEU A 48 25.95 -4.93 -8.95
C LEU A 48 27.22 -4.07 -8.78
N PRO A 49 27.10 -2.76 -8.50
CA PRO A 49 28.25 -1.90 -8.27
C PRO A 49 28.95 -2.27 -6.96
N LYS A 50 30.29 -2.25 -6.98
CA LYS A 50 31.14 -2.45 -5.80
C LYS A 50 30.93 -1.28 -4.83
N THR A 51 30.54 -1.58 -3.60
CA THR A 51 30.25 -0.62 -2.53
C THR A 51 31.45 0.28 -2.20
N LYS A 52 31.30 1.59 -2.33
CA LYS A 52 32.20 2.60 -1.74
C LYS A 52 31.59 3.18 -0.46
N SER A 53 32.44 3.26 0.55
CA SER A 53 32.46 4.10 1.77
C SER A 53 31.18 4.82 2.19
N ALA A 54 30.82 4.62 3.46
CA ALA A 54 29.80 5.31 4.23
C ALA A 54 29.81 6.84 4.00
N ARG A 55 28.64 7.38 3.66
CA ARG A 55 28.30 8.82 3.74
C ARG A 55 27.40 9.04 4.97
N PRO A 56 27.42 10.24 5.57
CA PRO A 56 26.69 10.51 6.81
C PRO A 56 25.18 10.50 6.55
N GLY A 57 24.44 9.96 7.51
CA GLY A 57 23.00 9.88 7.48
C GLY A 57 22.34 11.25 7.61
N LYS A 58 21.26 11.43 6.84
CA LYS A 58 19.90 11.66 7.35
C LYS A 58 18.94 11.69 6.17
N LEU A 59 18.06 10.68 6.10
CA LEU A 59 16.82 10.78 5.34
C LEU A 59 15.87 11.67 6.14
N ALA A 60 15.57 12.85 5.59
CA ALA A 60 14.43 13.73 5.84
C ALA A 60 13.69 13.65 7.20
N ASP A 61 13.95 14.62 8.09
CA ASP A 61 13.29 14.85 9.39
C ASP A 61 11.84 15.44 9.25
N GLY A 62 10.97 14.83 8.43
CA GLY A 62 9.55 15.20 8.32
C GLY A 62 8.64 14.36 9.23
N CYS A 63 7.53 14.92 9.73
CA CYS A 63 6.50 14.18 10.50
C CYS A 63 5.99 12.90 9.79
N TYR A 64 6.10 12.87 8.46
CA TYR A 64 5.94 11.75 7.52
C TYR A 64 6.70 10.49 7.94
N HIS A 65 7.98 10.66 8.26
CA HIS A 65 8.81 9.57 8.72
C HIS A 65 8.37 9.13 10.09
N VAL A 66 7.90 9.99 11.00
CA VAL A 66 7.65 9.56 12.39
C VAL A 66 6.61 8.43 12.49
N PHE A 67 5.53 8.45 11.69
CA PHE A 67 4.50 7.39 11.76
C PHE A 67 4.92 6.13 11.03
N ILE A 68 5.35 6.25 9.77
CA ILE A 68 5.85 5.10 9.00
C ILE A 68 7.09 4.52 9.71
N ASP A 69 8.02 5.35 10.17
CA ASP A 69 9.22 4.93 10.89
C ASP A 69 8.89 4.35 12.27
N ALA A 70 7.84 4.80 12.97
CA ALA A 70 7.41 4.14 14.20
C ALA A 70 6.92 2.72 13.91
N VAL A 71 6.04 2.54 12.91
CA VAL A 71 5.56 1.20 12.52
C VAL A 71 6.72 0.36 12.00
N PHE A 72 7.50 0.91 11.07
CA PHE A 72 8.63 0.25 10.43
C PHE A 72 9.72 -0.12 11.44
N SER A 73 10.05 0.76 12.38
CA SER A 73 10.98 0.46 13.46
C SER A 73 10.41 -0.54 14.46
N SER A 74 9.09 -0.52 14.70
CA SER A 74 8.45 -1.53 15.55
C SER A 74 8.44 -2.94 14.93
N VAL A 75 8.39 -3.02 13.60
CA VAL A 75 8.36 -4.29 12.85
C VAL A 75 9.79 -4.78 12.55
N TYR A 76 10.66 -3.90 12.07
CA TYR A 76 11.97 -4.25 11.50
C TYR A 76 13.17 -3.85 12.36
N GLY A 77 12.92 -3.17 13.48
CA GLY A 77 13.94 -2.60 14.34
C GLY A 77 14.45 -1.24 13.83
N PRO A 78 15.29 -0.58 14.65
CA PRO A 78 15.76 0.77 14.37
C PRO A 78 16.66 0.83 13.12
N GLU A 79 16.62 1.95 12.40
CA GLU A 79 17.22 2.14 11.07
C GLU A 79 18.69 1.71 10.97
N GLN A 80 19.51 2.05 11.97
CA GLN A 80 20.93 1.71 12.04
C GLN A 80 21.23 0.20 12.13
N LEU A 81 20.21 -0.63 12.30
CA LEU A 81 20.33 -2.10 12.30
C LEU A 81 19.78 -2.73 11.01
N ARG A 82 19.25 -1.92 10.08
CA ARG A 82 18.64 -2.38 8.84
C ARG A 82 19.67 -2.33 7.70
N ASP A 83 19.66 -3.34 6.84
CA ASP A 83 20.40 -3.35 5.58
C ASP A 83 19.40 -3.37 4.43
N ALA A 84 19.55 -2.48 3.46
CA ALA A 84 18.69 -2.39 2.27
C ALA A 84 18.50 -3.73 1.55
N ARG A 85 19.55 -4.56 1.53
CA ARG A 85 19.56 -5.88 0.87
C ARG A 85 18.73 -6.91 1.61
N ASP A 86 18.27 -6.60 2.83
CA ASP A 86 17.35 -7.42 3.60
C ASP A 86 15.87 -7.14 3.24
N PHE A 87 15.57 -6.22 2.32
CA PHE A 87 14.20 -5.86 1.98
C PHE A 87 13.81 -6.29 0.56
N CYS A 88 12.53 -6.65 0.42
CA CYS A 88 11.85 -6.91 -0.83
C CYS A 88 10.50 -6.17 -0.82
N ILE A 89 10.23 -5.38 -1.85
CA ILE A 89 9.03 -4.55 -1.92
C ILE A 89 8.25 -5.00 -3.13
N PHE A 90 6.94 -5.20 -2.96
CA PHE A 90 6.01 -5.37 -4.06
C PHE A 90 5.05 -4.18 -4.04
N ALA A 91 5.09 -3.32 -5.04
CA ALA A 91 4.23 -2.16 -5.10
C ALA A 91 3.17 -2.38 -6.17
N PHE A 92 1.92 -2.43 -5.73
CA PHE A 92 0.77 -2.54 -6.62
C PHE A 92 0.23 -1.14 -6.85
N GLU A 93 0.39 -0.64 -8.06
CA GLU A 93 -0.09 0.67 -8.44
C GLU A 93 -0.79 0.60 -9.81
N PRO A 94 -2.14 0.55 -9.82
CA PRO A 94 -2.93 0.45 -11.04
C PRO A 94 -3.01 1.74 -11.87
N ASN A 95 -2.77 2.90 -11.28
CA ASN A 95 -2.93 4.21 -11.92
C ASN A 95 -1.83 4.45 -12.97
N PRO A 96 -2.17 4.53 -14.26
CA PRO A 96 -1.16 4.76 -15.31
C PRO A 96 -0.43 6.09 -15.17
N SER A 97 -1.05 7.09 -14.53
CA SER A 97 -0.41 8.39 -14.27
C SER A 97 0.74 8.29 -13.27
N HIS A 98 0.76 7.26 -12.41
CA HIS A 98 1.83 7.03 -11.43
C HIS A 98 2.96 6.15 -11.99
N MET A 99 2.76 5.50 -13.14
CA MET A 99 3.69 4.53 -13.71
C MET A 99 5.12 5.07 -13.88
N LYS A 100 5.26 6.31 -14.40
CA LYS A 100 6.58 6.92 -14.60
C LYS A 100 7.33 7.05 -13.26
N ARG A 101 6.68 7.60 -12.23
CA ARG A 101 7.25 7.77 -10.89
C ARG A 101 7.58 6.42 -10.25
N GLN A 102 6.72 5.41 -10.42
CA GLN A 102 6.94 4.07 -9.91
C GLN A 102 8.19 3.40 -10.52
N LEU A 103 8.44 3.62 -11.81
CA LEU A 103 9.65 3.15 -12.49
C LEU A 103 10.91 3.90 -12.04
N GLU A 104 10.80 5.21 -11.77
CA GLU A 104 11.89 6.01 -11.20
C GLU A 104 12.24 5.54 -9.78
N LEU A 105 11.23 5.29 -8.93
CA LEU A 105 11.42 4.73 -7.59
C LEU A 105 12.06 3.35 -7.64
N LYS A 106 11.61 2.47 -8.55
CA LYS A 106 12.24 1.16 -8.79
C LYS A 106 13.74 1.30 -9.06
N LYS A 107 14.11 2.24 -9.92
CA LYS A 107 15.53 2.50 -10.25
C LYS A 107 16.30 3.01 -9.02
N ALA A 108 15.77 4.02 -8.32
CA ALA A 108 16.44 4.60 -7.16
C ALA A 108 16.64 3.58 -6.02
N TYR A 109 15.60 2.80 -5.70
CA TYR A 109 15.68 1.74 -4.68
C TYR A 109 16.64 0.62 -5.07
N LEU A 110 16.70 0.25 -6.36
CA LEU A 110 17.67 -0.72 -6.86
C LEU A 110 19.12 -0.22 -6.68
N GLU A 111 19.39 1.06 -6.93
CA GLU A 111 20.70 1.68 -6.70
C GLU A 111 21.11 1.69 -5.22
N MET A 112 20.14 1.71 -4.30
CA MET A 112 20.35 1.54 -2.86
C MET A 112 20.48 0.08 -2.41
N GLY A 113 20.29 -0.89 -3.31
CA GLY A 113 20.33 -2.33 -3.00
C GLY A 113 19.03 -2.92 -2.46
N TRP A 114 17.92 -2.17 -2.51
CA TRP A 114 16.59 -2.70 -2.22
C TRP A 114 16.07 -3.52 -3.40
N ARG A 115 15.34 -4.60 -3.14
CA ARG A 115 14.63 -5.36 -4.19
C ARG A 115 13.22 -4.82 -4.36
N TYR A 116 13.06 -3.85 -5.26
CA TYR A 116 11.78 -3.20 -5.50
C TYR A 116 11.08 -3.73 -6.77
N HIS A 117 9.89 -4.30 -6.60
CA HIS A 117 9.07 -4.90 -7.65
C HIS A 117 7.79 -4.10 -7.85
N PHE A 118 7.78 -3.22 -8.85
CA PHE A 118 6.56 -2.55 -9.29
C PHE A 118 5.68 -3.51 -10.11
N ILE A 119 4.38 -3.53 -9.79
CA ILE A 119 3.33 -4.30 -10.47
C ILE A 119 2.21 -3.32 -10.87
N PRO A 120 1.98 -3.07 -12.18
CA PRO A 120 0.94 -2.16 -12.66
C PRO A 120 -0.45 -2.84 -12.62
N ALA A 121 -0.92 -3.19 -11.42
CA ALA A 121 -2.17 -3.89 -11.19
C ALA A 121 -2.83 -3.41 -9.89
N GLY A 122 -4.14 -3.53 -9.82
CA GLY A 122 -4.91 -3.26 -8.60
C GLY A 122 -5.01 -4.48 -7.68
N LEU A 123 -5.58 -4.26 -6.50
CA LEU A 123 -5.85 -5.31 -5.52
C LEU A 123 -7.34 -5.36 -5.20
N SER A 124 -7.85 -6.56 -4.94
CA SER A 124 -9.26 -6.82 -4.70
C SER A 124 -9.41 -8.11 -3.87
N ASP A 125 -10.65 -8.49 -3.57
CA ASP A 125 -11.05 -9.78 -2.98
C ASP A 125 -11.13 -10.91 -4.03
N LYS A 126 -10.79 -10.61 -5.28
CA LYS A 126 -10.81 -11.56 -6.40
C LYS A 126 -9.83 -11.17 -7.51
N LYS A 127 -9.35 -12.19 -8.23
CA LYS A 127 -8.55 -12.01 -9.44
C LYS A 127 -9.48 -11.66 -10.60
N THR A 128 -9.55 -10.39 -10.96
CA THR A 128 -10.47 -9.89 -11.98
C THR A 128 -9.86 -8.72 -12.75
N ARG A 129 -10.66 -8.06 -13.57
CA ARG A 129 -10.35 -6.74 -14.10
C ARG A 129 -11.00 -5.69 -13.21
N LEU A 130 -10.21 -4.78 -12.68
CA LEU A 130 -10.69 -3.69 -11.86
C LEU A 130 -10.88 -2.44 -12.71
N THR A 131 -12.01 -1.77 -12.52
CA THR A 131 -12.32 -0.51 -13.19
C THR A 131 -12.10 0.64 -12.22
N PHE A 132 -11.26 1.59 -12.61
CA PHE A 132 -11.00 2.82 -11.88
C PHE A 132 -11.72 4.00 -12.52
N TYR A 133 -12.18 4.90 -11.65
CA TYR A 133 -12.83 6.14 -12.02
C TYR A 133 -11.96 7.31 -11.59
N LYS A 134 -11.62 8.20 -12.51
CA LYS A 134 -10.92 9.44 -12.18
C LYS A 134 -11.82 10.32 -11.32
N VAL A 135 -11.40 10.65 -10.10
CA VAL A 135 -12.14 11.50 -9.17
C VAL A 135 -11.45 12.87 -9.14
N GLY A 136 -12.02 13.83 -9.86
CA GLY A 136 -11.51 15.21 -9.86
C GLY A 136 -10.39 15.47 -10.88
N ASP A 137 -9.66 16.56 -10.67
CA ASP A 137 -8.71 17.16 -11.59
C ASP A 137 -7.25 16.72 -11.33
N GLN A 138 -6.88 16.36 -10.10
CA GLN A 138 -5.47 16.22 -9.70
C GLN A 138 -5.08 14.86 -9.11
N LEU A 139 -5.22 13.77 -9.88
CA LEU A 139 -4.58 12.45 -9.66
C LEU A 139 -5.37 11.40 -8.88
N GLY A 140 -6.47 11.75 -8.21
CA GLY A 140 -7.30 10.78 -7.51
C GLY A 140 -8.05 9.84 -8.44
N TYR A 141 -7.99 8.55 -8.14
CA TYR A 141 -8.84 7.54 -8.72
C TYR A 141 -9.52 6.79 -7.60
N SER A 142 -10.73 6.32 -7.84
CA SER A 142 -11.42 5.43 -6.91
C SER A 142 -11.89 4.19 -7.65
N ALA A 143 -11.96 3.07 -6.92
CA ALA A 143 -12.65 1.88 -7.40
C ALA A 143 -14.17 2.06 -7.41
N VAL A 144 -14.67 3.07 -6.69
CA VAL A 144 -16.09 3.41 -6.61
C VAL A 144 -16.35 4.66 -7.46
N PRO A 145 -17.33 4.62 -8.38
CA PRO A 145 -17.71 5.81 -9.11
C PRO A 145 -18.39 6.82 -8.17
N LYS A 146 -18.25 8.12 -8.47
CA LYS A 146 -19.05 9.18 -7.83
C LYS A 146 -20.54 8.84 -7.85
N ALA A 147 -21.31 9.29 -6.86
CA ALA A 147 -22.75 9.02 -6.78
C ALA A 147 -23.52 9.37 -8.09
N GLU A 148 -23.17 10.48 -8.73
CA GLU A 148 -23.76 10.88 -10.03
C GLU A 148 -23.52 9.85 -11.15
N CYS A 149 -22.34 9.21 -11.14
CA CYS A 149 -21.96 8.14 -12.05
C CYS A 149 -22.71 6.83 -11.79
N GLN A 150 -23.08 6.58 -10.53
CA GLN A 150 -23.86 5.42 -10.15
C GLN A 150 -25.28 5.53 -10.71
N MET A 151 -25.84 6.75 -10.74
CA MET A 151 -27.16 7.01 -11.32
C MET A 151 -27.14 7.10 -12.86
N ASP A 152 -26.09 7.67 -13.44
CA ASP A 152 -25.97 7.83 -14.89
C ASP A 152 -24.54 7.55 -15.38
N ARG A 153 -24.34 6.35 -15.93
CA ARG A 153 -23.05 5.86 -16.42
C ARG A 153 -22.49 6.70 -17.57
N SER A 154 -23.32 7.44 -18.31
CA SER A 154 -22.88 8.30 -19.43
C SER A 154 -22.13 9.54 -18.94
N LYS A 155 -22.33 9.93 -17.68
CA LYS A 155 -21.65 11.05 -17.04
C LYS A 155 -20.28 10.68 -16.46
N CYS A 156 -19.86 9.43 -16.63
CA CYS A 156 -18.60 9.00 -16.05
C CYS A 156 -17.38 9.44 -16.84
N PRO A 157 -16.35 9.96 -16.16
CA PRO A 157 -15.06 10.21 -16.78
C PRO A 157 -14.46 8.89 -17.30
N PRO A 158 -13.39 8.98 -18.13
CA PRO A 158 -12.71 7.83 -18.69
C PRO A 158 -12.43 6.77 -17.63
N ARG A 159 -12.79 5.53 -17.96
CA ARG A 159 -12.59 4.35 -17.12
C ARG A 159 -11.27 3.71 -17.49
N HIS A 160 -10.44 3.46 -16.49
CA HIS A 160 -9.24 2.66 -16.68
C HIS A 160 -9.51 1.24 -16.19
N ILE A 161 -9.37 0.27 -17.08
CA ILE A 161 -9.57 -1.14 -16.75
C ILE A 161 -8.22 -1.82 -16.70
N VAL A 162 -7.81 -2.23 -15.51
CA VAL A 162 -6.50 -2.84 -15.25
C VAL A 162 -6.68 -4.24 -14.68
N PRO A 163 -5.66 -5.12 -14.79
CA PRO A 163 -5.68 -6.37 -14.05
C PRO A 163 -5.74 -6.12 -12.53
N SER A 164 -6.43 -6.99 -11.81
CA SER A 164 -6.37 -7.04 -10.35
C SER A 164 -6.01 -8.42 -9.84
N TYR A 165 -5.31 -8.45 -8.72
CA TYR A 165 -5.02 -9.67 -7.98
C TYR A 165 -5.95 -9.77 -6.78
N ARG A 166 -6.33 -11.00 -6.44
CA ARG A 166 -6.84 -11.29 -5.10
C ARG A 166 -5.65 -11.28 -4.16
N LEU A 167 -5.64 -10.35 -3.22
CA LEU A 167 -4.44 -10.14 -2.42
C LEU A 167 -4.12 -11.35 -1.52
N SER A 168 -5.14 -12.02 -0.97
CA SER A 168 -4.92 -13.23 -0.17
C SER A 168 -4.22 -14.33 -0.97
N ASP A 169 -4.67 -14.58 -2.21
CA ASP A 169 -4.10 -15.60 -3.08
C ASP A 169 -2.66 -15.24 -3.44
N TRP A 170 -2.41 -13.97 -3.77
CA TRP A 170 -1.06 -13.51 -4.10
C TRP A 170 -0.10 -13.68 -2.91
N ILE A 171 -0.50 -13.35 -1.68
CA ILE A 171 0.33 -13.58 -0.49
C ILE A 171 0.55 -15.08 -0.27
N GLU A 172 -0.48 -15.91 -0.46
CA GLU A 172 -0.31 -17.37 -0.33
C GLU A 172 0.69 -17.91 -1.36
N GLU A 173 0.60 -17.48 -2.61
CA GLU A 173 1.46 -17.95 -3.71
C GLU A 173 2.89 -17.38 -3.59
N GLU A 174 3.03 -16.12 -3.20
CA GLU A 174 4.29 -15.37 -3.27
C GLU A 174 4.93 -15.09 -1.91
N VAL A 175 4.34 -15.47 -0.79
CA VAL A 175 4.91 -15.19 0.55
C VAL A 175 4.86 -16.42 1.44
N SER A 176 3.73 -17.11 1.48
CA SER A 176 3.54 -18.30 2.32
C SER A 176 4.60 -19.36 2.03
N GLY A 177 5.14 -19.97 3.09
CA GLY A 177 6.13 -21.05 2.98
C GLY A 177 7.50 -20.65 2.43
N ARG A 178 7.77 -19.37 2.15
CA ARG A 178 9.10 -18.93 1.69
C ARG A 178 10.16 -19.24 2.74
N ILE A 179 11.24 -19.90 2.30
CA ILE A 179 12.41 -20.16 3.14
C ILE A 179 13.27 -18.91 3.14
N LEU A 180 13.45 -18.33 4.32
CA LEU A 180 14.20 -17.11 4.51
C LEU A 180 15.63 -17.46 4.93
N PRO A 181 16.64 -16.73 4.45
CA PRO A 181 18.01 -17.09 4.73
C PRO A 181 18.26 -17.01 6.23
N PRO A 182 19.18 -17.85 6.72
CA PRO A 182 19.46 -17.92 8.15
C PRO A 182 20.10 -16.63 8.68
N GLN A 183 20.65 -15.77 7.82
CA GLN A 183 21.39 -14.57 8.21
C GLN A 183 20.98 -13.34 7.41
N ALA A 184 20.79 -12.23 8.12
CA ALA A 184 20.62 -10.90 7.56
C ALA A 184 21.97 -10.36 7.05
N PHE A 185 21.95 -9.61 5.94
CA PHE A 185 23.14 -8.99 5.38
C PHE A 185 23.82 -7.99 6.32
N GLY A 186 23.03 -7.33 7.18
CA GLY A 186 23.55 -6.41 8.19
C GLY A 186 24.37 -7.06 9.30
N GLY A 187 24.55 -8.39 9.30
CA GLY A 187 25.41 -9.13 10.25
C GLY A 187 24.89 -9.20 11.68
N LYS A 188 23.81 -8.49 12.01
CA LYS A 188 23.21 -8.44 13.36
C LYS A 188 22.09 -9.46 13.58
N GLY A 189 21.89 -10.36 12.61
CA GLY A 189 20.78 -11.32 12.62
C GLY A 189 19.41 -10.65 12.57
N TYR A 190 18.36 -11.44 12.39
CA TYR A 190 17.00 -10.94 12.55
C TYR A 190 16.64 -10.96 14.03
N VAL A 191 16.58 -9.80 14.69
CA VAL A 191 16.23 -9.71 16.12
C VAL A 191 14.91 -10.44 16.42
N THR A 192 13.96 -10.36 15.50
CA THR A 192 12.61 -10.92 15.67
C THR A 192 12.22 -11.89 14.55
N GLY A 193 13.20 -12.39 13.80
CA GLY A 193 12.94 -13.15 12.57
C GLY A 193 12.52 -12.26 11.39
N PRO A 194 12.28 -12.88 10.23
CA PRO A 194 11.71 -12.20 9.08
C PRO A 194 10.29 -11.73 9.33
N ARG A 195 9.88 -10.66 8.64
CA ARG A 195 8.58 -10.01 8.86
C ARG A 195 7.92 -9.58 7.56
N VAL A 196 6.61 -9.66 7.56
CA VAL A 196 5.72 -9.23 6.47
C VAL A 196 4.89 -8.05 6.95
N SER A 197 5.07 -6.89 6.30
CA SER A 197 4.22 -5.73 6.55
C SER A 197 3.51 -5.25 5.29
N ILE A 198 2.28 -4.81 5.44
CA ILE A 198 1.47 -4.25 4.35
C ILE A 198 1.20 -2.79 4.66
N LYS A 199 1.38 -1.89 3.69
CA LYS A 199 0.72 -0.60 3.66
C LYS A 199 -0.43 -0.69 2.66
N LEU A 200 -1.66 -0.67 3.15
CA LEU A 200 -2.89 -0.86 2.39
C LEU A 200 -3.63 0.46 2.22
N ASP A 201 -3.64 0.93 0.98
CA ASP A 201 -4.34 2.14 0.55
C ASP A 201 -4.79 1.85 -0.90
N VAL A 202 -6.04 1.39 -1.03
CA VAL A 202 -6.65 0.80 -2.24
C VAL A 202 -7.99 1.45 -2.57
N GLU A 203 -8.21 2.68 -2.13
CA GLU A 203 -9.28 3.55 -2.61
C GLU A 203 -10.68 2.97 -2.57
N MET A 204 -11.19 2.76 -1.35
CA MET A 204 -12.48 2.14 -1.05
C MET A 204 -12.52 0.62 -1.25
N LEU A 205 -11.45 -0.02 -1.73
CA LEU A 205 -11.41 -1.48 -1.79
C LEU A 205 -10.98 -2.12 -0.46
N GLU A 206 -10.67 -1.36 0.58
CA GLU A 206 -10.33 -1.90 1.90
C GLU A 206 -11.50 -2.68 2.50
N TRP A 207 -12.73 -2.25 2.18
CA TRP A 207 -13.98 -2.91 2.53
C TRP A 207 -14.16 -4.30 1.92
N LEU A 208 -13.37 -4.64 0.89
CA LEU A 208 -13.33 -5.96 0.27
C LEU A 208 -12.04 -6.70 0.64
N VAL A 209 -10.89 -6.02 0.52
CA VAL A 209 -9.57 -6.64 0.68
C VAL A 209 -9.30 -7.06 2.12
N ILE A 210 -9.58 -6.22 3.13
CA ILE A 210 -9.29 -6.56 4.54
C ILE A 210 -10.14 -7.74 5.03
N PRO A 211 -11.48 -7.78 4.82
CA PRO A 211 -12.26 -8.96 5.18
C PRO A 211 -11.85 -10.23 4.43
N ASP A 212 -11.43 -10.13 3.15
CA ASP A 212 -10.91 -11.29 2.40
C ASP A 212 -9.59 -11.81 3.01
N LEU A 213 -8.65 -10.91 3.32
CA LEU A 213 -7.40 -11.24 4.03
C LEU A 213 -7.67 -11.92 5.38
N PHE A 214 -8.65 -11.41 6.14
CA PHE A 214 -9.00 -11.96 7.44
C PHE A 214 -9.68 -13.33 7.31
N SER A 215 -10.68 -13.45 6.44
CA SER A 215 -11.49 -14.67 6.30
C SER A 215 -10.74 -15.82 5.61
N SER A 216 -9.79 -15.53 4.73
CA SER A 216 -8.84 -16.52 4.18
C SER A 216 -7.81 -17.00 5.21
N GLY A 217 -7.70 -16.33 6.36
CA GLY A 217 -6.71 -16.60 7.40
C GLY A 217 -5.30 -16.10 7.08
N VAL A 218 -5.07 -15.61 5.85
CA VAL A 218 -3.77 -15.12 5.38
C VAL A 218 -3.27 -13.95 6.22
N LEU A 219 -4.17 -13.03 6.61
CA LEU A 219 -3.84 -11.90 7.48
C LEU A 219 -3.12 -12.41 8.74
N CYS A 220 -3.80 -13.28 9.49
CA CYS A 220 -3.35 -13.76 10.79
C CYS A 220 -2.16 -14.72 10.73
N ARG A 221 -2.01 -15.47 9.62
CA ARG A 221 -0.94 -16.46 9.47
C ARG A 221 0.34 -15.85 8.91
N GLU A 222 0.23 -15.01 7.88
CA GLU A 222 1.38 -14.53 7.11
C GLU A 222 1.80 -13.11 7.51
N VAL A 223 0.84 -12.22 7.81
CA VAL A 223 1.10 -10.77 7.97
C VAL A 223 1.39 -10.39 9.42
N ASP A 224 2.54 -9.77 9.68
CA ASP A 224 2.93 -9.29 11.01
C ASP A 224 2.37 -7.90 11.33
N ALA A 225 2.28 -7.03 10.33
CA ALA A 225 1.71 -5.71 10.47
C ALA A 225 0.96 -5.28 9.21
N LEU A 226 -0.19 -4.66 9.37
CA LEU A 226 -0.92 -4.00 8.29
C LEU A 226 -1.22 -2.57 8.74
N MET A 227 -0.64 -1.62 8.02
CA MET A 227 -0.93 -0.21 8.12
C MET A 227 -1.83 0.19 6.95
N GLY A 228 -2.73 1.13 7.13
CA GLY A 228 -3.58 1.59 6.04
C GLY A 228 -4.66 2.54 6.50
N GLU A 229 -5.67 2.74 5.67
CA GLU A 229 -6.86 3.47 6.06
C GLU A 229 -8.14 2.87 5.48
N PHE A 230 -9.24 3.00 6.20
CA PHE A 230 -10.56 2.79 5.58
C PHE A 230 -11.03 4.13 5.05
N HIS A 231 -11.01 4.29 3.72
CA HIS A 231 -11.56 5.47 3.08
C HIS A 231 -13.04 5.67 3.48
N GLN A 232 -13.34 6.81 4.11
CA GLN A 232 -14.64 7.15 4.71
C GLN A 232 -15.27 8.43 4.14
N GLN A 233 -14.99 8.74 2.88
CA GLN A 233 -15.43 9.99 2.27
C GLN A 233 -16.96 10.05 2.19
N TRP A 234 -17.56 10.94 2.99
CA TRP A 234 -19.00 11.08 3.15
C TRP A 234 -19.78 11.20 1.82
N HIS A 235 -19.16 11.80 0.80
CA HIS A 235 -19.77 12.04 -0.52
C HIS A 235 -19.74 10.83 -1.46
N LEU A 236 -19.04 9.75 -1.09
CA LEU A 236 -19.05 8.49 -1.84
C LEU A 236 -20.20 7.57 -1.43
N TYR A 237 -20.85 7.83 -0.29
CA TYR A 237 -21.98 7.04 0.19
C TYR A 237 -23.32 7.43 -0.49
N PRO A 238 -24.24 6.46 -0.68
CA PRO A 238 -24.10 5.05 -0.37
C PRO A 238 -23.12 4.33 -1.32
N VAL A 239 -22.38 3.36 -0.80
CA VAL A 239 -21.46 2.53 -1.58
C VAL A 239 -21.98 1.12 -1.61
N THR A 240 -22.20 0.59 -2.81
CA THR A 240 -22.69 -0.78 -3.00
C THR A 240 -21.60 -1.64 -3.59
N PHE A 241 -21.33 -2.76 -2.95
CA PHE A 241 -20.38 -3.76 -3.39
C PHE A 241 -21.11 -5.03 -3.83
N GLU A 242 -20.65 -5.63 -4.91
CA GLU A 242 -21.21 -6.87 -5.43
C GLU A 242 -20.73 -8.06 -4.58
N ASN A 243 -21.63 -8.76 -3.89
CA ASN A 243 -21.32 -10.02 -3.21
C ASN A 243 -21.42 -11.18 -4.20
N ILE A 244 -20.34 -11.46 -4.90
CA ILE A 244 -20.36 -12.49 -5.95
C ILE A 244 -20.39 -13.91 -5.37
N ASN A 245 -20.00 -14.09 -4.09
CA ASN A 245 -19.69 -15.42 -3.55
C ASN A 245 -20.85 -16.14 -2.85
N LYS A 246 -22.02 -15.51 -2.62
CA LYS A 246 -23.10 -16.16 -1.83
C LYS A 246 -24.47 -16.27 -2.52
N ASP A 247 -24.74 -15.47 -3.53
CA ASP A 247 -26.07 -15.37 -4.20
C ASP A 247 -26.15 -14.23 -5.23
N GLY A 248 -25.11 -13.41 -5.38
CA GLY A 248 -25.18 -12.15 -6.12
C GLY A 248 -25.88 -11.03 -5.34
N SER A 249 -26.12 -11.17 -4.03
CA SER A 249 -26.74 -10.13 -3.22
C SER A 249 -25.79 -8.97 -3.01
N ASN A 250 -26.11 -7.79 -3.54
CA ASN A 250 -25.30 -6.63 -3.24
C ASN A 250 -25.41 -6.26 -1.76
N TRP A 251 -24.31 -5.79 -1.17
CA TRP A 251 -24.34 -5.17 0.15
C TRP A 251 -23.94 -3.70 0.04
N THR A 252 -24.54 -2.87 0.89
CA THR A 252 -24.41 -1.43 0.79
C THR A 252 -23.97 -0.85 2.12
N LEU A 253 -22.94 -0.01 2.11
CA LEU A 253 -22.67 0.93 3.19
C LEU A 253 -23.50 2.18 2.94
N HIS A 254 -24.43 2.48 3.84
CA HIS A 254 -25.38 3.58 3.64
C HIS A 254 -24.78 4.94 3.95
N ASN A 255 -23.84 5.02 4.89
CA ASN A 255 -23.23 6.27 5.32
C ASN A 255 -21.86 6.03 6.00
N ALA A 256 -21.14 7.12 6.23
CA ALA A 256 -19.82 7.10 6.87
C ALA A 256 -19.85 6.57 8.32
N THR A 257 -20.93 6.80 9.07
CA THR A 257 -21.05 6.30 10.46
C THR A 257 -21.15 4.78 10.52
N GLU A 258 -21.94 4.18 9.61
CA GLU A 258 -22.01 2.72 9.46
C GLU A 258 -20.65 2.14 9.07
N ALA A 259 -19.97 2.77 8.11
CA ALA A 259 -18.65 2.38 7.68
C ALA A 259 -17.63 2.44 8.84
N GLU A 260 -17.58 3.54 9.60
CA GLU A 260 -16.72 3.67 10.77
C GLU A 260 -17.01 2.58 11.82
N GLY A 261 -18.29 2.28 12.06
CA GLY A 261 -18.71 1.19 12.94
C GLY A 261 -18.19 -0.18 12.47
N LEU A 262 -18.29 -0.46 11.17
CA LEU A 262 -17.80 -1.70 10.57
C LEU A 262 -16.26 -1.79 10.65
N ALA A 263 -15.53 -0.72 10.33
CA ALA A 263 -14.08 -0.68 10.44
C ALA A 263 -13.61 -0.96 11.89
N LYS A 264 -14.23 -0.29 12.88
CA LYS A 264 -13.95 -0.54 14.30
C LYS A 264 -14.24 -1.98 14.71
N ALA A 265 -15.34 -2.55 14.21
CA ALA A 265 -15.67 -3.95 14.48
C ALA A 265 -14.61 -4.90 13.90
N MET A 266 -14.20 -4.72 12.65
CA MET A 266 -13.16 -5.51 11.99
C MET A 266 -11.82 -5.42 12.70
N ILE A 267 -11.35 -4.22 13.00
CA ILE A 267 -10.10 -3.99 13.75
C ILE A 267 -10.18 -4.66 15.12
N GLY A 268 -11.32 -4.51 15.81
CA GLY A 268 -11.57 -5.15 17.10
C GLY A 268 -11.56 -6.68 17.02
N MET A 269 -12.06 -7.28 15.94
CA MET A 269 -12.03 -8.73 15.74
C MET A 269 -10.59 -9.24 15.57
N VAL A 270 -9.77 -8.55 14.78
CA VAL A 270 -8.36 -8.90 14.60
C VAL A 270 -7.59 -8.77 15.91
N ASN A 271 -7.72 -7.63 16.60
CA ASN A 271 -6.97 -7.35 17.83
C ASN A 271 -7.37 -8.24 19.02
N ARG A 272 -8.61 -8.76 19.05
CA ARG A 272 -9.07 -9.70 20.09
C ARG A 272 -8.80 -11.16 19.76
N ASN A 273 -8.40 -11.48 18.53
CA ASN A 273 -8.11 -12.85 18.14
C ASN A 273 -6.71 -13.24 18.63
N ALA A 274 -6.64 -14.05 19.69
CA ALA A 274 -5.39 -14.52 20.28
C ALA A 274 -4.51 -15.35 19.32
N HIS A 275 -5.08 -15.85 18.21
CA HIS A 275 -4.37 -16.59 17.17
C HIS A 275 -3.97 -15.71 15.98
N CYS A 276 -4.24 -14.40 16.04
CA CYS A 276 -3.84 -13.47 14.99
C CYS A 276 -2.59 -12.71 15.39
N LYS A 277 -1.48 -12.92 14.68
CA LYS A 277 -0.22 -12.23 14.96
C LYS A 277 -0.19 -10.79 14.45
N THR A 278 -1.09 -10.44 13.54
CA THR A 278 -1.09 -9.17 12.83
C THR A 278 -1.41 -8.00 13.76
N ARG A 279 -0.58 -6.96 13.67
CA ARG A 279 -0.89 -5.65 14.25
C ARG A 279 -1.52 -4.76 13.20
N LEU A 280 -2.69 -4.20 13.51
CA LEU A 280 -3.36 -3.24 12.63
C LEU A 280 -3.07 -1.81 13.07
N ASP A 281 -2.75 -0.96 12.11
CA ASP A 281 -2.58 0.49 12.30
C ASP A 281 -3.32 1.25 11.21
N MET A 282 -4.55 1.71 11.50
CA MET A 282 -5.43 2.32 10.51
C MET A 282 -5.34 3.86 10.49
N ARG A 283 -4.13 4.39 10.66
CA ARG A 283 -3.87 5.83 10.61
C ARG A 283 -3.50 6.23 9.19
N ASP A 284 -4.29 7.15 8.66
CA ASP A 284 -4.08 7.83 7.37
C ASP A 284 -2.73 8.58 7.35
N ASP A 285 -1.99 8.44 6.25
CA ASP A 285 -0.77 9.17 5.96
C ASP A 285 -0.71 9.77 4.52
N GLU A 286 -1.85 10.29 4.03
CA GLU A 286 -2.18 10.92 2.72
C GLU A 286 -1.30 12.12 2.27
N SER A 287 0.00 11.93 2.32
CA SER A 287 0.98 13.01 2.31
C SER A 287 1.99 12.85 1.18
N TYR A 288 1.89 11.74 0.43
CA TYR A 288 2.75 11.36 -0.70
C TYR A 288 2.75 12.39 -1.85
N ILE A 289 1.63 13.05 -2.13
CA ILE A 289 1.54 14.00 -3.26
C ILE A 289 2.34 15.28 -2.98
N SER A 290 2.51 15.66 -1.71
CA SER A 290 3.14 16.92 -1.31
C SER A 290 4.44 16.75 -0.54
N ASP A 291 4.97 15.53 -0.47
CA ASP A 291 6.12 15.23 0.38
C ASP A 291 7.38 16.03 -0.08
N GLY A 292 7.44 16.37 -1.38
CA GLY A 292 8.50 17.16 -1.99
C GLY A 292 9.87 16.50 -1.85
N PHE A 293 9.92 15.21 -1.47
CA PHE A 293 11.17 14.55 -1.16
C PHE A 293 11.86 14.09 -2.45
N PRO A 294 13.15 14.41 -2.61
CA PRO A 294 13.93 13.92 -3.74
C PRO A 294 13.97 12.39 -3.72
N LEU A 295 14.15 11.79 -4.89
CA LEU A 295 14.35 10.34 -4.93
C LEU A 295 15.58 9.97 -4.08
N PRO A 296 15.58 8.80 -3.43
CA PRO A 296 16.75 8.35 -2.71
C PRO A 296 17.99 8.35 -3.62
N GLY A 297 19.07 9.00 -3.17
CA GLY A 297 20.31 9.14 -3.95
C GLY A 297 20.42 10.41 -4.78
N GLU A 298 19.34 11.15 -5.00
CA GLU A 298 19.35 12.48 -5.67
C GLU A 298 19.70 13.63 -4.71
N ALA A 299 20.11 13.34 -3.48
CA ALA A 299 20.58 14.35 -2.55
C ALA A 299 21.73 15.14 -3.19
N GLY A 300 21.40 16.35 -3.63
CA GLY A 300 22.30 17.26 -4.30
C GLY A 300 23.55 17.49 -3.45
N HIS A 301 24.67 17.61 -4.15
CA HIS A 301 25.95 18.12 -3.66
C HIS A 301 25.86 19.61 -3.24
N GLY A 302 24.80 20.05 -2.55
CA GLY A 302 24.64 21.46 -2.22
C GLY A 302 23.52 21.74 -1.24
N ALA A 303 23.88 21.76 0.04
CA ALA A 303 23.63 22.85 0.98
C ALA A 303 24.58 22.68 2.17
#